data_AF-A0A1Y1CJI6-F1
#
_entry.id   AF-A0A1Y1CJI6-F1
#
_cell.length_a   1.000
_cell.length_b   1.000
_cell.length_c   1.000
_cell.angle_alpha   90.00
_cell.angle_beta   90.00
_cell.angle_gamma   90.00
#
_symmetry.space_group_name_H-M   'P 1'
#
loop_
_entity.id
_entity.type
_entity.pdbx_description
1 polymer ?
#
loop_
_entity_poly.entity_id
_entity_poly.type
_entity_poly.pdbx_seq_one_letter_code
_entity_poly.pdbx_strand_id
1 'polypeptide(L)'
;MLIYAYCIMPSHIHLIFNDQNSDPGKIIKEFKTYSSKQIQSLIEENPQESRKGWMLWMMERAGKMNSNVKNRQFWQQYNKPIELCSNKVISQKLDYIHNNPVEAGFVEEAHHWKYSSAENDAGEVGQISVEIL
;
A
#
# COMPACT_ATOMS: atom_id res chain seq x y z
N MET A 1 13.79 -0.92 4.44
CA MET A 1 12.41 -0.99 4.96
C MET A 1 12.20 -2.40 5.44
N LEU A 2 11.92 -2.57 6.72
CA LEU A 2 11.48 -3.86 7.26
C LEU A 2 9.95 -3.83 7.35
N ILE A 3 9.28 -4.81 6.75
CA ILE A 3 7.80 -4.87 6.72
C ILE A 3 7.35 -5.90 7.75
N TYR A 4 6.42 -5.48 8.60
CA TYR A 4 5.78 -6.39 9.57
C TYR A 4 4.38 -6.80 9.11
N ALA A 5 3.63 -5.87 8.51
CA ALA A 5 2.32 -6.18 7.97
C ALA A 5 1.97 -5.30 6.79
N TYR A 6 1.16 -5.83 5.87
CA TYR A 6 0.61 -5.06 4.77
C TYR A 6 -0.80 -5.52 4.40
N CYS A 7 -1.57 -4.61 3.81
CA CYS A 7 -2.79 -4.93 3.09
C CYS A 7 -2.92 -3.97 1.90
N ILE A 8 -2.89 -4.52 0.69
CA ILE A 8 -3.08 -3.78 -0.56
C ILE A 8 -4.55 -3.91 -0.95
N MET A 9 -5.26 -2.79 -0.85
CA MET A 9 -6.64 -2.65 -1.29
C MET A 9 -6.68 -2.11 -2.71
N PRO A 10 -7.81 -2.23 -3.44
CA PRO A 10 -7.92 -1.68 -4.80
C PRO A 10 -7.67 -0.17 -4.89
N SER A 11 -7.88 0.57 -3.81
CA SER A 11 -7.78 2.04 -3.78
C SER A 11 -6.67 2.61 -2.88
N HIS A 12 -6.09 1.81 -1.98
CA HIS A 12 -5.11 2.27 -0.99
C HIS A 12 -4.29 1.11 -0.44
N ILE A 13 -3.24 1.42 0.34
CA ILE A 13 -2.42 0.41 1.00
C ILE A 13 -2.30 0.78 2.48
N HIS A 14 -2.34 -0.24 3.33
CA HIS A 14 -1.93 -0.16 4.73
C HIS A 14 -0.61 -0.89 4.94
N LEU A 15 0.30 -0.30 5.74
CA LEU A 15 1.63 -0.84 6.03
C LEU A 15 1.98 -0.64 7.50
N ILE A 16 2.52 -1.68 8.13
CA ILE A 16 3.33 -1.60 9.34
C ILE A 16 4.76 -1.91 8.94
N PHE A 17 5.66 -0.96 9.17
CA PHE A 17 7.06 -1.08 8.79
C PHE A 17 7.96 -0.37 9.80
N ASN A 18 9.24 -0.75 9.80
CA ASN A 18 10.30 -0.04 10.48
C ASN A 18 11.34 0.44 9.47
N ASP A 19 11.83 1.67 9.67
CA ASP A 19 13.05 2.14 9.04
C ASP A 19 14.22 2.07 10.02
N GLN A 20 15.18 1.20 9.71
CA GLN A 20 16.39 1.01 10.51
C GLN A 20 17.25 2.28 10.59
N ASN A 21 17.07 3.24 9.66
CA ASN A 21 17.78 4.52 9.68
C ASN A 21 17.03 5.64 10.42
N SER A 22 15.89 5.33 11.08
CA SER A 22 15.08 6.27 11.86
C SER A 22 14.52 7.48 11.07
N ASP A 23 14.34 7.36 9.75
CA ASP A 23 13.68 8.36 8.89
C ASP A 23 12.53 7.74 8.08
N PRO A 24 11.40 7.40 8.75
CA PRO A 24 10.22 6.85 8.09
C PRO A 24 9.59 7.82 7.07
N GLY A 25 9.86 9.12 7.17
CA GLY A 25 9.38 10.11 6.21
C GLY A 25 10.08 9.97 4.85
N LYS A 26 11.41 9.85 4.87
CA LYS A 26 12.22 9.65 3.67
C LYS A 26 11.90 8.32 2.99
N ILE A 27 11.81 7.22 3.75
CA ILE A 27 11.53 5.91 3.16
C ILE A 27 10.16 5.86 2.48
N ILE A 28 9.13 6.48 3.07
CA ILE A 28 7.79 6.58 2.46
C ILE A 28 7.81 7.47 1.21
N LYS A 29 8.57 8.56 1.22
CA LYS A 29 8.74 9.41 0.04
C LYS A 29 9.39 8.63 -1.10
N GLU A 30 10.47 7.89 -0.83
CA GLU A 30 11.17 7.06 -1.81
C GLU A 30 10.27 5.94 -2.33
N PHE A 31 9.57 5.22 -1.43
CA PHE A 31 8.58 4.21 -1.78
C PHE A 31 7.51 4.75 -2.73
N LYS A 32 6.86 5.88 -2.39
CA LYS A 32 5.83 6.50 -3.22
C LYS A 32 6.39 6.96 -4.56
N THR A 33 7.61 7.49 -4.59
CA THR A 33 8.25 7.97 -5.82
C THR A 33 8.56 6.81 -6.76
N TYR A 34 9.15 5.74 -6.23
CA TYR A 34 9.52 4.56 -7.00
C TYR A 34 8.28 3.83 -7.52
N SER A 35 7.37 3.45 -6.62
CA SER A 35 6.15 2.72 -6.97
C SER A 35 5.26 3.48 -7.95
N SER A 36 5.12 4.79 -7.79
CA SER A 36 4.35 5.64 -8.72
C SER A 36 4.87 5.53 -10.15
N LYS A 37 6.21 5.54 -10.34
CA LYS A 37 6.81 5.42 -11.68
C LYS A 37 6.60 4.03 -12.25
N GLN A 38 6.92 2.98 -11.48
CA GLN A 38 6.82 1.60 -11.93
C GLN A 38 5.38 1.21 -12.28
N ILE A 39 4.40 1.53 -11.42
CA ILE A 39 3.00 1.19 -11.64
C ILE A 39 2.45 1.90 -12.88
N GLN A 40 2.78 3.17 -13.08
CA GLN A 40 2.34 3.91 -14.27
C GLN A 40 2.90 3.30 -15.56
N SER A 41 4.20 2.96 -15.59
CA SER A 41 4.81 2.26 -16.72
C SER A 41 4.12 0.92 -16.99
N LEU A 42 3.90 0.11 -15.93
CA LEU A 42 3.21 -1.18 -16.05
C LEU A 42 1.80 -1.02 -16.61
N ILE A 43 1.05 0.01 -16.23
CA ILE A 43 -0.31 0.27 -16.78
C ILE A 43 -0.23 0.69 -18.25
N GLU A 44 0.68 1.60 -18.60
CA GLU A 44 0.80 2.15 -19.95
C GLU A 44 1.24 1.09 -20.96
N GLU A 45 2.21 0.27 -20.57
CA GLU A 45 2.83 -0.76 -21.39
C GLU A 45 2.01 -2.07 -21.43
N ASN A 46 1.07 -2.28 -20.51
CA ASN A 46 0.23 -3.47 -20.51
C ASN A 46 -0.81 -3.43 -21.66
N PRO A 47 -0.75 -4.35 -22.64
CA PRO A 47 -1.73 -4.39 -23.73
C PRO A 47 -3.09 -4.95 -23.31
N GLN A 48 -3.17 -5.67 -22.19
CA GLN A 48 -4.40 -6.32 -21.69
C GLN A 48 -5.21 -5.44 -20.71
N GLU A 49 -4.63 -4.35 -20.20
CA GLU A 49 -5.34 -3.45 -19.29
C GLU A 49 -6.29 -2.52 -20.06
N SER A 50 -7.54 -2.98 -20.23
CA SER A 50 -8.60 -2.25 -20.93
C SER A 50 -8.89 -0.86 -20.37
N ARG A 51 -8.61 -0.62 -19.08
CA ARG A 51 -8.90 0.66 -18.40
C ARG A 51 -7.73 1.63 -18.45
N LYS A 52 -6.59 1.28 -19.07
CA LYS A 52 -5.36 2.08 -18.98
C LYS A 52 -5.54 3.53 -19.41
N GLY A 53 -6.27 3.78 -20.50
CA GLY A 53 -6.54 5.14 -20.97
C GLY A 53 -7.27 5.99 -19.94
N TRP A 54 -8.29 5.42 -19.29
CA TRP A 54 -9.03 6.07 -18.22
C TRP A 54 -8.17 6.31 -16.97
N MET A 55 -7.39 5.30 -16.54
CA MET A 55 -6.52 5.41 -15.37
C MET A 55 -5.44 6.48 -15.56
N LEU A 56 -4.75 6.48 -16.71
CA LEU A 56 -3.72 7.47 -17.02
C LEU A 56 -4.32 8.88 -17.11
N TRP A 57 -5.49 9.03 -17.74
CA TRP A 57 -6.20 10.31 -17.78
C TRP A 57 -6.58 10.81 -16.38
N MET A 58 -7.05 9.95 -15.48
CA MET A 58 -7.33 10.32 -14.09
C MET A 58 -6.08 10.82 -13.37
N MET A 59 -4.95 10.14 -13.56
CA MET A 59 -3.66 10.54 -12.97
C MET A 59 -3.16 11.87 -13.53
N GLU A 60 -3.33 12.14 -14.82
CA GLU A 60 -3.01 13.44 -15.44
C GLU A 60 -3.88 14.55 -14.87
N ARG A 61 -5.19 14.32 -14.75
CA ARG A 61 -6.12 15.27 -14.13
C ARG A 61 -5.73 15.58 -12.68
N ALA A 62 -5.37 14.57 -11.90
CA ALA A 62 -4.90 14.75 -10.53
C ALA A 62 -3.55 15.51 -10.48
N GLY A 63 -2.64 15.24 -11.40
CA GLY A 63 -1.35 15.93 -11.52
C GLY A 63 -1.51 17.42 -11.82
N LYS A 64 -2.41 17.79 -12.73
CA LYS A 64 -2.68 19.20 -13.09
C LYS A 64 -3.18 20.05 -11.92
N MET A 65 -3.79 19.44 -10.90
CA MET A 65 -4.27 20.14 -9.70
C MET A 65 -3.18 20.35 -8.66
N ASN A 66 -1.95 19.89 -8.90
CA ASN A 66 -0.87 19.93 -7.92
C ASN A 66 0.43 20.45 -8.54
N SER A 67 0.87 21.63 -8.11
CA SER A 67 2.07 22.31 -8.62
C SER A 67 3.35 21.51 -8.48
N ASN A 68 3.41 20.56 -7.54
CA ASN A 68 4.57 19.71 -7.31
C ASN A 68 4.65 18.50 -8.26
N VAL A 69 3.65 18.31 -9.12
CA VAL A 69 3.57 17.19 -10.07
C VAL A 69 3.65 17.73 -11.50
N LYS A 70 4.60 17.22 -12.28
CA LYS A 70 4.78 17.66 -13.67
C LYS A 70 3.75 17.05 -14.63
N ASN A 71 3.48 15.75 -14.50
CA ASN A 71 2.69 15.00 -15.48
C ASN A 71 1.50 14.31 -14.82
N ARG A 72 1.75 13.18 -14.14
CA ARG A 72 0.73 12.27 -13.61
C ARG A 72 0.93 12.07 -12.11
N GLN A 73 -0.17 12.10 -11.35
CA GLN A 73 -0.17 11.80 -9.92
C GLN A 73 -0.86 10.46 -9.65
N PHE A 74 -0.11 9.47 -9.19
CA PHE A 74 -0.64 8.18 -8.74
C PHE A 74 -1.07 8.25 -7.26
N TRP A 75 -0.14 8.57 -6.38
CA TRP A 75 -0.43 8.69 -4.94
C TRP A 75 -1.02 10.04 -4.57
N GLN A 76 -2.00 10.04 -3.66
CA GLN A 76 -2.40 11.26 -2.96
C GLN A 76 -1.23 11.80 -2.11
N GLN A 77 -1.19 13.11 -1.88
CA GLN A 77 -0.08 13.75 -1.15
C GLN A 77 -0.07 13.35 0.33
N TYR A 78 -1.25 13.30 0.93
CA TYR A 78 -1.41 13.04 2.35
C TYR A 78 -1.14 11.57 2.71
N ASN A 79 -0.51 11.36 3.86
CA ASN A 79 -0.41 10.07 4.55
C ASN A 79 -0.92 10.26 6.00
N LYS A 80 -1.27 9.16 6.67
CA LYS A 80 -1.69 9.15 8.07
C LYS A 80 -0.72 8.29 8.90
N PRO A 81 0.53 8.73 9.11
CA PRO A 81 1.46 7.96 9.92
C PRO A 81 0.95 7.88 11.36
N ILE A 82 0.99 6.67 11.93
CA ILE A 82 0.68 6.42 13.33
C ILE A 82 1.87 5.69 13.91
N GLU A 83 2.49 6.26 14.92
CA GLU A 83 3.57 5.61 15.66
C GLU A 83 2.99 4.48 16.52
N LEU A 84 3.61 3.30 16.47
CA LEU A 84 3.18 2.13 17.21
C LEU A 84 4.06 1.96 18.46
N CYS A 85 3.65 2.59 19.56
CA CYS A 85 4.47 2.72 20.77
C CYS A 85 4.18 1.66 21.86
N SER A 86 3.23 0.75 21.64
CA SER A 86 2.90 -0.31 22.61
C SER A 86 2.31 -1.54 21.93
N ASN A 87 2.47 -2.70 22.55
CA ASN A 87 1.92 -3.97 22.04
C ASN A 87 0.39 -3.90 21.83
N LYS A 88 -0.32 -3.16 22.68
CA LYS A 88 -1.76 -2.93 22.52
C LYS A 88 -2.08 -2.18 21.23
N VAL A 89 -1.34 -1.11 20.95
CA VAL A 89 -1.53 -0.32 19.73
C VAL A 89 -1.10 -1.10 18.50
N ILE A 90 0.00 -1.85 18.59
CA ILE A 90 0.49 -2.75 17.53
C ILE A 90 -0.58 -3.77 17.16
N SER A 91 -1.07 -4.54 18.13
CA SER A 91 -2.09 -5.58 17.91
C SER A 91 -3.37 -4.98 17.30
N GLN A 92 -3.85 -3.86 17.85
CA GLN A 92 -5.03 -3.18 17.32
C GLN A 92 -4.86 -2.75 15.85
N LYS A 93 -3.67 -2.27 15.47
CA LYS A 93 -3.42 -1.83 14.09
C LYS A 93 -3.20 -3.00 13.16
N LEU A 94 -2.57 -4.08 13.62
CA LEU A 94 -2.43 -5.33 12.88
C LEU A 94 -3.82 -5.88 12.52
N ASP A 95 -4.69 -6.05 13.51
CA ASP A 95 -6.06 -6.53 13.33
C ASP A 95 -6.85 -5.65 12.35
N TYR A 96 -6.74 -4.32 12.49
CA TYR A 96 -7.42 -3.38 11.59
C TYR A 96 -6.95 -3.53 10.13
N ILE A 97 -5.64 -3.74 9.92
CA ILE A 97 -5.06 -3.86 8.58
C ILE A 97 -5.50 -5.15 7.91
N HIS A 98 -5.44 -6.26 8.63
CA HIS A 98 -5.81 -7.58 8.10
C HIS A 98 -7.31 -7.73 7.90
N ASN A 99 -8.14 -7.12 8.74
CA ASN A 99 -9.60 -7.18 8.57
C ASN A 99 -10.15 -6.17 7.56
N ASN A 100 -9.32 -5.27 7.00
CA ASN A 100 -9.80 -4.28 6.03
C ASN A 100 -10.52 -4.90 4.80
N PRO A 101 -10.03 -5.99 4.20
CA PRO A 101 -10.72 -6.71 3.14
C PRO A 101 -12.06 -7.34 3.57
N VAL A 102 -12.16 -7.78 4.83
CA VAL A 102 -13.38 -8.37 5.40
C VAL A 102 -14.44 -7.29 5.61
N GLU A 103 -14.07 -6.19 6.25
CA GLU A 103 -14.96 -5.04 6.47
C GLU A 103 -15.41 -4.39 5.15
N ALA A 104 -14.58 -4.45 4.12
CA ALA A 104 -14.92 -3.99 2.77
C ALA A 104 -15.80 -4.99 1.98
N GLY A 105 -16.04 -6.20 2.51
CA GLY A 105 -16.86 -7.24 1.89
C GLY A 105 -16.19 -7.95 0.71
N PHE A 106 -14.86 -7.91 0.60
CA PHE A 106 -14.14 -8.61 -0.47
C PHE A 106 -13.94 -10.10 -0.17
N VAL A 107 -13.80 -10.46 1.10
CA VAL A 107 -13.54 -11.82 1.58
C VAL A 107 -14.26 -12.06 2.91
N GLU A 108 -14.55 -13.32 3.21
CA GLU A 108 -15.17 -13.70 4.50
C GLU A 108 -14.15 -13.76 5.65
N GLU A 109 -12.88 -14.05 5.33
CA GLU A 109 -11.81 -14.17 6.32
C GLU A 109 -10.56 -13.42 5.83
N ALA A 110 -9.81 -12.81 6.76
CA ALA A 110 -8.69 -11.94 6.42
C ALA A 110 -7.61 -12.62 5.56
N HIS A 111 -7.27 -13.88 5.87
CA HIS A 111 -6.23 -14.64 5.17
C HIS A 111 -6.63 -15.04 3.73
N HIS A 112 -7.92 -14.98 3.36
CA HIS A 112 -8.34 -15.20 1.98
C HIS A 112 -7.93 -14.04 1.05
N TRP A 113 -7.55 -12.88 1.59
CA TRP A 113 -7.06 -11.76 0.79
C TRP A 113 -5.57 -11.91 0.49
N LYS A 114 -5.27 -12.55 -0.65
CA LYS A 114 -3.91 -12.79 -1.17
C LYS A 114 -2.99 -11.56 -1.34
N TYR A 115 -3.52 -10.35 -1.16
CA TYR A 115 -2.76 -9.11 -1.24
C TYR A 115 -2.55 -8.48 0.14
N SER A 116 -2.57 -9.30 1.20
CA SER A 116 -2.28 -8.93 2.58
C SER A 116 -1.35 -9.94 3.22
N SER A 117 -0.61 -9.52 4.25
CA SER A 117 0.18 -10.41 5.10
C SER A 117 -0.66 -11.23 6.09
N ALA A 118 -1.98 -11.15 6.06
CA ALA A 118 -2.84 -12.01 6.87
C ALA A 118 -2.61 -13.52 6.59
N GLU A 119 -2.19 -13.86 5.37
CA GLU A 119 -1.77 -15.21 4.99
C GLU A 119 -0.48 -15.64 5.73
N ASN A 120 0.47 -14.72 5.93
CA ASN A 120 1.70 -14.97 6.68
C ASN A 120 1.41 -15.29 8.16
N ASP A 121 0.49 -14.54 8.76
CA ASP A 121 0.07 -14.73 10.16
C ASP A 121 -0.70 -16.06 10.34
N ALA A 122 -1.36 -16.55 9.29
CA ALA A 122 -1.98 -17.87 9.25
C ALA A 122 -0.97 -19.02 9.05
N GLY A 123 0.34 -18.71 8.93
CA GLY A 123 1.40 -19.70 8.73
C GLY A 123 1.66 -20.06 7.27
N GLU A 124 1.07 -19.34 6.32
CA GLU A 124 1.30 -19.54 4.89
C GLU A 124 2.47 -18.69 4.37
N VAL A 125 3.03 -19.09 3.23
CA VAL A 125 4.07 -18.31 2.55
C VAL A 125 3.39 -17.24 1.72
N GLY A 126 3.31 -16.03 2.28
CA GLY A 126 2.72 -14.90 1.58
C GLY A 126 3.55 -14.35 0.41
N GLN A 127 2.93 -13.49 -0.40
CA GLN A 127 3.54 -12.92 -1.61
C GLN A 127 4.77 -12.04 -1.32
N ILE A 128 4.83 -11.42 -0.14
CA ILE A 128 5.94 -10.57 0.30
C ILE A 128 6.41 -11.09 1.66
N SER A 129 7.72 -11.27 1.82
CA SER A 129 8.31 -11.62 3.12
C SER A 129 8.04 -10.52 4.16
N VAL A 130 7.52 -10.92 5.32
CA VAL A 130 7.31 -10.07 6.48
C VAL A 130 8.06 -10.62 7.69
N GLU A 131 8.41 -9.75 8.63
CA GLU A 131 8.83 -10.13 9.98
C GLU A 131 7.61 -10.14 10.89
N ILE A 132 7.31 -11.28 11.50
CA ILE A 132 6.11 -11.45 12.33
C ILE A 132 6.32 -10.72 13.67
N LEU A 133 5.30 -9.95 14.11
CA LEU A 133 5.30 -9.18 15.36
C LEU A 133 4.91 -10.01 16.60
#